data_AF-A0A2N2PHW8-F1
#
_entry.id   AF-A0A2N2PHW8-F1
#
_cell.length_a   1.000
_cell.length_b   1.000
_cell.length_c   1.000
_cell.angle_alpha   90.00
_cell.angle_beta   90.00
_cell.angle_gamma   90.00
#
_symmetry.space_group_name_H-M   'P 1'
#
loop_
_entity.id
_entity.type
_entity.pdbx_description
1 polymer ?
#
loop_
_entity_poly.entity_id
_entity_poly.type
_entity_poly.pdbx_seq_one_letter_code
_entity_poly.pdbx_strand_id
1 'polypeptide(L)'
;MSWRTSIQSPWQHLAIAVAGRLEFERECNRGALLNESTVVRYTAEYCQANWNGTINVNFPHPDINRKYIDLTGTMPRSPQIGLAVEAKWIRDGGTRDWIKEVAVDLFRLQHITTNTAQGAVRVILVAGTHSYLRAQLVNRRVRTGGGLVRALPIILPICVTEEFQSFDVRNANLAARQWLRKCQEELGRDLPSTYKAHLSGHYRTGHGDGACEVYIWVTKRPQGWGSFDPNIQWGPAAASP
;
A
#
# COMPACT_ATOMS: atom_id res chain seq x y z
N MET A 1 35.59 -7.90 9.20
CA MET A 1 34.22 -7.96 9.73
C MET A 1 33.63 -6.57 9.68
N SER A 2 32.75 -6.32 8.71
CA SER A 2 32.07 -5.03 8.51
C SER A 2 30.64 -5.18 9.02
N TRP A 3 30.34 -4.59 10.18
CA TRP A 3 28.98 -4.48 10.69
C TRP A 3 28.28 -3.37 9.93
N ARG A 4 27.81 -3.68 8.71
CA ARG A 4 26.71 -2.90 8.12
C ARG A 4 25.45 -3.30 8.88
N THR A 5 25.12 -2.57 9.95
CA THR A 5 23.73 -2.43 10.37
C THR A 5 22.99 -1.86 9.17
N SER A 6 22.41 -2.71 8.33
CA SER A 6 21.42 -2.25 7.38
C SER A 6 20.31 -1.66 8.24
N ILE A 7 20.15 -0.34 8.18
CA ILE A 7 19.01 0.32 8.82
C ILE A 7 17.82 -0.23 8.05
N GLN A 8 17.15 -1.23 8.63
CA GLN A 8 15.95 -1.79 8.03
C GLN A 8 14.95 -0.65 7.88
N SER A 9 14.34 -0.57 6.70
CA SER A 9 13.30 0.40 6.39
C SER A 9 12.22 0.38 7.50
N PRO A 10 11.67 1.53 7.94
CA PRO A 10 10.56 1.55 8.91
C PRO A 10 9.36 0.72 8.45
N TRP A 11 9.21 0.54 7.13
CA TRP A 11 8.21 -0.33 6.52
C TRP A 11 8.51 -1.82 6.71
N GLN A 12 9.78 -2.22 6.77
CA GLN A 12 10.15 -3.59 7.11
C GLN A 12 9.78 -3.92 8.56
N HIS A 13 10.06 -3.00 9.50
CA HIS A 13 9.66 -3.16 10.90
C HIS A 13 8.13 -3.22 11.06
N LEU A 14 7.37 -2.41 10.31
CA LEU A 14 5.91 -2.50 10.27
C LEU A 14 5.45 -3.88 9.76
N ALA A 15 6.06 -4.40 8.68
CA ALA A 15 5.71 -5.72 8.16
C ALA A 15 5.94 -6.82 9.20
N ILE A 16 7.07 -6.77 9.93
CA ILE A 16 7.37 -7.69 11.04
C ILE A 16 6.33 -7.56 12.15
N ALA A 17 6.03 -6.33 12.60
CA ALA A 17 5.10 -6.09 13.69
C ALA A 17 3.69 -6.60 13.37
N VAL A 18 3.16 -6.27 12.19
CA VAL A 18 1.83 -6.71 11.76
C VAL A 18 1.79 -8.23 11.58
N ALA A 19 2.76 -8.82 10.90
CA ALA A 19 2.83 -10.26 10.70
C ALA A 19 2.94 -11.03 12.02
N GLY A 20 3.82 -10.60 12.93
CA GLY A 20 3.99 -11.22 14.24
C GLY A 20 2.73 -11.14 15.09
N ARG A 21 2.00 -10.02 15.03
CA ARG A 21 0.74 -9.88 15.75
C ARG A 21 -0.38 -10.76 15.17
N LEU A 22 -0.46 -10.86 13.85
CA LEU A 22 -1.40 -11.77 13.17
C LEU A 22 -1.10 -13.23 13.51
N GLU A 23 0.18 -13.61 13.55
CA GLU A 23 0.63 -14.96 13.92
C GLU A 23 0.26 -15.28 15.37
N PHE A 24 0.49 -14.35 16.29
CA PHE A 24 0.11 -14.51 17.70
C PHE A 24 -1.39 -14.77 17.86
N GLU A 25 -2.25 -14.01 17.17
CA GLU A 25 -3.70 -14.26 17.22
C GLU A 25 -4.06 -15.63 16.61
N ARG A 26 -3.38 -16.05 15.54
CA ARG A 26 -3.57 -17.38 14.93
C ARG A 26 -3.19 -18.49 15.89
N GLU A 27 -2.04 -18.41 16.55
CA GLU A 27 -1.55 -19.38 17.54
C GLU A 27 -2.44 -19.44 18.78
N CYS A 28 -3.10 -18.32 19.13
CA CYS A 28 -4.12 -18.26 20.16
C CYS A 28 -5.51 -18.79 19.72
N ASN A 29 -5.60 -19.49 18.57
CA ASN A 29 -6.84 -19.98 17.97
C ASN A 29 -7.88 -18.90 17.62
N ARG A 30 -7.43 -17.66 17.39
CA ARG A 30 -8.28 -16.52 17.00
C ARG A 30 -8.18 -16.19 15.50
N GLY A 31 -7.63 -17.09 14.70
CA GLY A 31 -7.46 -16.92 13.26
C GLY A 31 -8.77 -16.59 12.51
N ALA A 32 -9.90 -17.13 12.97
CA ALA A 32 -11.22 -16.84 12.38
C ALA A 32 -11.69 -15.39 12.57
N LEU A 33 -11.13 -14.67 13.54
CA LEU A 33 -11.43 -13.27 13.83
C LEU A 33 -10.60 -12.30 12.98
N LEU A 34 -9.56 -12.80 12.30
CA LEU A 34 -8.68 -11.98 11.46
C LEU A 34 -9.42 -11.48 10.22
N ASN A 35 -9.40 -10.16 10.05
CA ASN A 35 -10.04 -9.44 8.96
C ASN A 35 -9.26 -8.16 8.61
N GLU A 36 -9.74 -7.43 7.61
CA GLU A 36 -9.13 -6.17 7.16
C GLU A 36 -9.01 -5.16 8.32
N SER A 37 -10.04 -5.01 9.16
CA SER A 37 -10.01 -4.11 10.33
C SER A 37 -8.93 -4.47 11.35
N THR A 38 -8.59 -5.76 11.47
CA THR A 38 -7.52 -6.22 12.36
C THR A 38 -6.15 -5.77 11.85
N VAL A 39 -5.93 -5.88 10.54
CA VAL A 39 -4.70 -5.40 9.88
C VAL A 39 -4.58 -3.89 10.00
N VAL A 40 -5.68 -3.16 9.76
CA VAL A 40 -5.76 -1.70 9.94
C VAL A 40 -5.40 -1.31 11.37
N ARG A 41 -5.98 -1.98 12.38
CA ARG A 41 -5.68 -1.71 13.79
C ARG A 41 -4.20 -1.85 14.12
N TYR A 42 -3.56 -2.98 13.77
CA TYR A 42 -2.15 -3.19 14.09
C TYR A 42 -1.23 -2.22 13.33
N THR A 43 -1.62 -1.86 12.12
CA THR A 43 -0.93 -0.83 11.35
C THR A 43 -1.06 0.54 12.02
N ALA A 44 -2.26 0.90 12.48
CA ALA A 44 -2.52 2.15 13.20
C ALA A 44 -1.72 2.25 14.49
N GLU A 45 -1.69 1.19 15.30
CA GLU A 45 -0.92 1.13 16.55
C GLU A 45 0.57 1.35 16.31
N TYR A 46 1.14 0.66 15.32
CA TYR A 46 2.54 0.84 14.94
C TYR A 46 2.81 2.27 14.42
N CYS A 47 1.96 2.76 13.51
CA CYS A 47 2.11 4.11 12.96
C CYS A 47 1.97 5.17 14.05
N GLN A 48 1.05 5.03 15.00
CA GLN A 48 0.85 5.97 16.10
C GLN A 48 2.08 6.09 17.00
N ALA A 49 2.85 5.00 17.16
CA ALA A 49 4.08 4.98 17.92
C ALA A 49 5.30 5.56 17.16
N ASN A 50 5.27 5.55 15.82
CA ASN A 50 6.45 5.84 14.99
C ASN A 50 6.28 7.05 14.05
N TRP A 51 5.07 7.58 13.90
CA TRP A 51 4.75 8.71 13.02
C TRP A 51 4.62 10.00 13.83
N ASN A 52 5.32 11.05 13.41
CA ASN A 52 5.35 12.34 14.12
C ASN A 52 4.15 13.25 13.74
N GLY A 53 2.95 12.69 13.76
CA GLY A 53 1.70 13.37 13.43
C GLY A 53 0.48 12.57 13.90
N THR A 54 -0.72 13.10 13.68
CA THR A 54 -1.95 12.44 14.14
C THR A 54 -2.34 11.34 13.16
N ILE A 55 -2.53 10.12 13.67
CA ILE A 55 -3.09 8.99 12.90
C ILE A 55 -4.61 9.00 13.01
N ASN A 56 -5.29 8.88 11.87
CA ASN A 56 -6.74 8.76 11.78
C ASN A 56 -7.10 7.45 11.08
N VAL A 57 -8.11 6.74 11.59
CA VAL A 57 -8.65 5.51 11.01
C VAL A 57 -9.94 5.83 10.26
N ASN A 58 -10.17 5.17 9.12
CA ASN A 58 -11.35 5.37 8.28
C ASN A 58 -11.55 6.86 7.95
N PHE A 59 -10.56 7.47 7.30
CA PHE A 59 -10.58 8.89 7.00
C PHE A 59 -11.45 9.20 5.76
N PRO A 60 -12.52 10.00 5.88
CA PRO A 60 -13.33 10.39 4.73
C PRO A 60 -12.58 11.43 3.90
N HIS A 61 -12.05 11.02 2.74
CA HIS A 61 -11.32 11.94 1.87
C HIS A 61 -12.26 12.53 0.79
N PRO A 62 -12.21 13.85 0.51
CA PRO A 62 -13.04 14.47 -0.52
C PRO A 62 -12.84 13.82 -1.90
N ASP A 63 -11.59 13.46 -2.21
CA ASP A 63 -11.24 12.80 -3.47
C ASP A 63 -11.65 11.33 -3.58
N ILE A 64 -12.37 10.71 -2.64
CA ILE A 64 -12.71 9.26 -2.75
C ILE A 64 -14.21 8.93 -2.66
N ASN A 65 -15.11 9.89 -2.97
CA ASN A 65 -16.56 9.70 -3.14
C ASN A 65 -17.23 8.68 -2.19
N ARG A 66 -17.54 9.10 -0.96
CA ARG A 66 -18.25 8.28 0.05
C ARG A 66 -17.52 6.98 0.44
N LYS A 67 -16.24 6.84 0.10
CA LYS A 67 -15.32 5.83 0.66
C LYS A 67 -14.42 6.45 1.72
N TYR A 68 -13.67 5.60 2.40
CA TYR A 68 -12.70 5.98 3.42
C TYR A 68 -11.31 5.49 3.00
N ILE A 69 -10.27 6.24 3.38
CA ILE A 69 -8.89 5.74 3.41
C ILE A 69 -8.75 5.01 4.74
N ASP A 70 -8.25 3.77 4.72
CA ASP A 70 -8.16 2.97 5.94
C ASP A 70 -7.38 3.69 7.05
N LEU A 71 -6.23 4.29 6.71
CA LEU A 71 -5.44 5.11 7.63
C LEU A 71 -4.86 6.35 6.96
N THR A 72 -4.89 7.47 7.66
CA THR A 72 -4.12 8.67 7.30
C THR A 72 -3.27 9.15 8.46
N GLY A 73 -2.14 9.77 8.15
CA GLY A 73 -1.28 10.45 9.11
C GLY A 73 -1.04 11.88 8.67
N THR A 74 -1.19 12.86 9.57
CA THR A 74 -0.87 14.26 9.27
C THR A 74 0.63 14.52 9.29
N MET A 75 1.10 15.55 8.62
CA MET A 75 2.47 16.03 8.79
C MET A 75 2.68 16.65 10.19
N PRO A 76 3.91 16.70 10.71
CA PRO A 76 4.18 17.42 11.95
C PRO A 76 3.76 18.87 11.82
N ARG A 77 2.93 19.36 12.76
CA ARG A 77 2.47 20.76 12.83
C ARG A 77 1.69 21.26 11.59
N SER A 78 1.20 20.36 10.74
CA SER A 78 0.38 20.71 9.57
C SER A 78 -0.84 19.80 9.50
N PRO A 79 -2.03 20.33 9.17
CA PRO A 79 -3.23 19.51 8.98
C PRO A 79 -3.18 18.69 7.68
N GLN A 80 -2.16 18.88 6.84
CA GLN A 80 -2.03 18.15 5.59
C GLN A 80 -1.69 16.68 5.83
N ILE A 81 -2.25 15.82 4.99
CA ILE A 81 -2.01 14.37 4.99
C ILE A 81 -0.58 14.11 4.48
N GLY A 82 0.27 13.59 5.36
CA GLY A 82 1.64 13.15 5.05
C GLY A 82 1.76 11.64 4.82
N LEU A 83 0.78 10.87 5.28
CA LEU A 83 0.70 9.41 5.14
C LEU A 83 -0.73 9.00 4.77
N ALA A 84 -0.87 8.10 3.79
CA ALA A 84 -2.12 7.42 3.49
C ALA A 84 -1.83 5.93 3.30
N VAL A 85 -2.59 5.06 3.98
CA VAL A 85 -2.43 3.60 3.91
C VAL A 85 -3.78 2.98 3.55
N GLU A 86 -3.76 2.05 2.60
CA GLU A 86 -4.84 1.09 2.36
C GLU A 86 -4.32 -0.30 2.74
N ALA A 87 -5.10 -1.03 3.53
CA ALA A 87 -4.75 -2.33 4.04
C ALA A 87 -5.69 -3.42 3.53
N LYS A 88 -5.14 -4.60 3.25
CA LYS A 88 -5.92 -5.78 2.85
C LYS A 88 -5.55 -7.00 3.66
N TRP A 89 -6.57 -7.78 3.99
CA TRP A 89 -6.44 -9.11 4.56
C TRP A 89 -6.97 -10.15 3.56
N ILE A 90 -6.04 -10.84 2.89
CA ILE A 90 -6.35 -11.92 1.96
C ILE A 90 -6.53 -13.21 2.76
N ARG A 91 -7.75 -13.77 2.67
CA ARG A 91 -8.12 -15.05 3.26
C ARG A 91 -8.83 -15.95 2.25
N ASP A 92 -8.96 -17.22 2.59
CA ASP A 92 -9.70 -18.21 1.82
C ASP A 92 -11.22 -17.95 1.82
N GLY A 93 -11.91 -18.51 0.81
CA GLY A 93 -13.35 -18.74 0.86
C GLY A 93 -14.24 -17.62 0.31
N GLY A 94 -13.80 -16.87 -0.71
CA GLY A 94 -14.59 -15.79 -1.29
C GLY A 94 -14.52 -15.69 -2.83
N THR A 95 -15.50 -15.00 -3.41
CA THR A 95 -15.55 -14.65 -4.84
C THR A 95 -14.80 -13.36 -5.18
N ARG A 96 -14.15 -12.75 -4.18
CA ARG A 96 -13.40 -11.48 -4.32
C ARG A 96 -12.19 -11.67 -5.23
N ASP A 97 -11.98 -10.72 -6.13
CA ASP A 97 -10.79 -10.67 -6.99
C ASP A 97 -9.74 -9.77 -6.33
N TRP A 98 -9.04 -10.31 -5.35
CA TRP A 98 -8.14 -9.57 -4.47
C TRP A 98 -7.10 -8.73 -5.22
N ILE A 99 -6.51 -9.24 -6.30
CA ILE A 99 -5.52 -8.49 -7.08
C ILE A 99 -6.14 -7.25 -7.77
N LYS A 100 -7.40 -7.34 -8.20
CA LYS A 100 -8.13 -6.22 -8.80
C LYS A 100 -8.45 -5.18 -7.73
N GLU A 101 -8.89 -5.61 -6.56
CA GLU A 101 -9.14 -4.69 -5.44
C GLU A 101 -7.87 -3.97 -4.99
N VAL A 102 -6.74 -4.68 -4.88
CA VAL A 102 -5.43 -4.08 -4.61
C VAL A 102 -5.05 -3.06 -5.69
N ALA A 103 -5.31 -3.35 -6.96
CA ALA A 103 -5.08 -2.41 -8.06
C ALA A 103 -5.96 -1.15 -7.93
N VAL A 104 -7.25 -1.33 -7.64
CA VAL A 104 -8.21 -0.23 -7.47
C VAL A 104 -7.80 0.67 -6.31
N ASP A 105 -7.42 0.09 -5.17
CA ASP A 105 -6.99 0.87 -4.00
C ASP A 105 -5.65 1.58 -4.23
N LEU A 106 -4.71 0.92 -4.93
CA LEU A 106 -3.48 1.56 -5.40
C LEU A 106 -3.77 2.80 -6.25
N PHE A 107 -4.65 2.68 -7.25
CA PHE A 107 -4.99 3.80 -8.14
C PHE A 107 -5.76 4.87 -7.39
N ARG A 108 -6.70 4.49 -6.51
CA ARG A 108 -7.43 5.40 -5.63
C ARG A 108 -6.48 6.27 -4.81
N LEU A 109 -5.44 5.68 -4.20
CA LEU A 109 -4.41 6.43 -3.49
C LEU A 109 -3.66 7.43 -4.40
N GLN A 110 -3.47 7.14 -5.69
CA GLN A 110 -2.81 8.10 -6.60
C GLN A 110 -3.70 9.31 -6.93
N HIS A 111 -5.02 9.20 -6.74
CA HIS A 111 -5.96 10.30 -6.97
C HIS A 111 -6.14 11.24 -5.78
N ILE A 112 -5.64 10.89 -4.59
CA ILE A 112 -5.73 11.80 -3.44
C ILE A 112 -4.74 12.97 -3.62
N THR A 113 -5.30 14.17 -3.67
CA THR A 113 -4.60 15.42 -3.96
C THR A 113 -5.00 16.53 -3.01
N THR A 114 -6.30 16.67 -2.70
CA THR A 114 -6.79 17.67 -1.76
C THR A 114 -6.19 17.46 -0.38
N ASN A 115 -5.72 18.53 0.27
CA ASN A 115 -5.12 18.50 1.61
C ASN A 115 -3.98 17.47 1.79
N THR A 116 -3.35 17.03 0.71
CA THR A 116 -2.24 16.08 0.75
C THR A 116 -0.93 16.83 0.64
N ALA A 117 -0.01 16.60 1.58
CA ALA A 117 1.29 17.25 1.60
C ALA A 117 2.12 16.89 0.35
N GLN A 118 2.98 17.81 -0.07
CA GLN A 118 3.98 17.51 -1.09
C GLN A 118 4.89 16.38 -0.57
N GLY A 119 5.06 15.31 -1.35
CA GLY A 119 5.85 14.16 -0.93
C GLY A 119 5.13 13.20 0.03
N ALA A 120 3.82 13.35 0.25
CA ALA A 120 3.04 12.42 1.07
C ALA A 120 3.27 10.95 0.67
N VAL A 121 3.46 10.11 1.69
CA VAL A 121 3.71 8.69 1.55
C VAL A 121 2.38 7.95 1.35
N ARG A 122 2.28 7.17 0.27
CA ARG A 122 1.10 6.35 -0.03
C ARG A 122 1.48 4.89 0.06
N VAL A 123 0.79 4.12 0.89
CA VAL A 123 1.15 2.76 1.23
C VAL A 123 0.02 1.79 0.88
N ILE A 124 0.38 0.71 0.21
CA ILE A 124 -0.48 -0.48 0.08
C ILE A 124 0.12 -1.56 0.98
N LEU A 125 -0.64 -1.97 2.00
CA LEU A 125 -0.27 -3.05 2.90
C LEU A 125 -1.20 -4.24 2.63
N VAL A 126 -0.62 -5.38 2.26
CA VAL A 126 -1.39 -6.61 2.04
C VAL A 126 -0.86 -7.69 2.96
N ALA A 127 -1.74 -8.20 3.80
CA ALA A 127 -1.49 -9.27 4.74
C ALA A 127 -2.36 -10.48 4.41
N GLY A 128 -1.93 -11.67 4.80
CA GLY A 128 -2.69 -12.90 4.63
C GLY A 128 -1.91 -14.11 5.09
N THR A 129 -2.53 -15.27 5.05
CA THR A 129 -1.83 -16.56 5.13
C THR A 129 -1.03 -16.81 3.87
N HIS A 130 0.19 -17.32 4.00
CA HIS A 130 1.17 -17.46 2.93
C HIS A 130 0.60 -18.10 1.66
N SER A 131 0.01 -19.29 1.77
CA SER A 131 -0.50 -20.02 0.59
C SER A 131 -1.53 -19.20 -0.20
N TYR A 132 -2.47 -18.57 0.50
CA TYR A 132 -3.53 -17.76 -0.09
C TYR A 132 -3.02 -16.44 -0.67
N LEU A 133 -2.14 -15.74 0.05
CA LEU A 133 -1.53 -14.51 -0.43
C LEU A 133 -0.74 -14.80 -1.72
N ARG A 134 0.04 -15.88 -1.73
CA ARG A 134 0.76 -16.32 -2.94
C ARG A 134 -0.19 -16.65 -4.09
N ALA A 135 -1.27 -17.39 -3.85
CA ALA A 135 -2.21 -17.77 -4.90
C ALA A 135 -3.01 -16.58 -5.47
N GLN A 136 -3.49 -15.68 -4.59
CA GLN A 136 -4.43 -14.61 -4.94
C GLN A 136 -3.76 -13.29 -5.34
N LEU A 137 -2.50 -13.08 -4.95
CA LEU A 137 -1.76 -11.86 -5.24
C LEU A 137 -0.53 -12.14 -6.11
N VAL A 138 0.43 -12.90 -5.59
CA VAL A 138 1.76 -13.02 -6.21
C VAL A 138 1.70 -13.84 -7.51
N ASN A 139 1.08 -15.02 -7.46
CA ASN A 139 1.00 -15.95 -8.58
C ASN A 139 -0.28 -15.76 -9.41
N ARG A 140 -1.16 -14.83 -8.99
CA ARG A 140 -2.45 -14.60 -9.64
C ARG A 140 -2.24 -14.21 -11.09
N ARG A 141 -2.81 -15.03 -11.98
CA ARG A 141 -2.84 -14.77 -13.42
C ARG A 141 -4.19 -14.21 -13.81
N VAL A 142 -4.18 -13.20 -14.67
CA VAL A 142 -5.39 -12.57 -15.20
C VAL A 142 -5.45 -12.78 -16.71
N ARG A 143 -6.67 -12.97 -17.21
CA ARG A 143 -6.90 -13.14 -18.64
C ARG A 143 -6.81 -11.80 -19.33
N THR A 144 -5.98 -11.79 -20.36
CA THR A 144 -5.77 -10.69 -21.29
C THR A 144 -6.00 -11.22 -22.70
N GLY A 145 -6.19 -10.32 -23.66
CA GLY A 145 -6.47 -10.66 -25.06
C GLY A 145 -5.36 -11.46 -25.74
N GLY A 146 -4.16 -11.52 -25.14
CA GLY A 146 -3.03 -12.34 -25.60
C GLY A 146 -2.72 -13.55 -24.69
N GLY A 147 -3.54 -13.86 -23.68
CA GLY A 147 -3.35 -15.00 -22.78
C GLY A 147 -3.37 -14.67 -21.30
N LEU A 148 -2.84 -15.57 -20.47
CA LEU A 148 -2.78 -15.42 -19.00
C LEU A 148 -1.43 -14.83 -18.57
N VAL A 149 -1.45 -13.64 -17.97
CA VAL A 149 -0.24 -12.98 -17.43
C VAL A 149 -0.35 -12.82 -15.92
N ARG A 150 0.79 -12.78 -15.21
CA ARG A 150 0.80 -12.44 -13.78
C ARG A 150 0.41 -10.97 -13.61
N ALA A 151 -0.57 -10.71 -12.76
CA ALA A 151 -1.14 -9.37 -12.60
C ALA A 151 -0.29 -8.45 -11.75
N LEU A 152 0.28 -8.94 -10.64
CA LEU A 152 1.05 -8.10 -9.72
C LEU A 152 2.19 -7.31 -10.40
N PRO A 153 3.08 -7.91 -11.24
CA PRO A 153 4.13 -7.16 -11.96
C PRO A 153 3.64 -6.01 -12.84
N ILE A 154 2.36 -6.00 -13.23
CA ILE A 154 1.79 -4.93 -14.06
C ILE A 154 1.64 -3.65 -13.25
N ILE A 155 1.48 -3.76 -11.93
CA ILE A 155 1.13 -2.64 -11.05
C ILE A 155 2.09 -2.44 -9.87
N LEU A 156 2.80 -3.48 -9.43
CA LEU A 156 3.66 -3.41 -8.25
C LEU A 156 4.88 -4.33 -8.41
N PRO A 157 6.04 -3.94 -7.87
CA PRO A 157 7.22 -4.80 -7.89
C PRO A 157 7.06 -5.98 -6.94
N ILE A 158 7.65 -7.13 -7.29
CA ILE A 158 7.59 -8.35 -6.46
C ILE A 158 8.74 -8.45 -5.46
N CYS A 159 9.89 -7.86 -5.79
CA CYS A 159 11.10 -7.96 -4.99
C CYS A 159 11.30 -6.70 -4.16
N VAL A 160 11.85 -6.86 -2.95
CA VAL A 160 12.25 -5.73 -2.10
C VAL A 160 13.36 -4.97 -2.80
N THR A 161 13.17 -3.67 -2.98
CA THR A 161 14.14 -2.78 -3.61
C THR A 161 14.19 -1.45 -2.88
N GLU A 162 15.39 -0.88 -2.73
CA GLU A 162 15.53 0.49 -2.20
C GLU A 162 15.04 1.53 -3.22
N GLU A 163 15.17 1.23 -4.51
CA GLU A 163 14.79 2.11 -5.61
C GLU A 163 13.33 1.98 -6.03
N PHE A 164 12.74 3.11 -6.40
CA PHE A 164 11.42 3.22 -6.97
C PHE A 164 11.40 2.77 -8.44
N GLN A 165 10.59 1.77 -8.75
CA GLN A 165 10.28 1.36 -10.12
C GLN A 165 9.16 2.22 -10.69
N SER A 166 9.29 2.62 -11.95
CA SER A 166 8.28 3.42 -12.64
C SER A 166 7.29 2.51 -13.37
N PHE A 167 6.00 2.79 -13.19
CA PHE A 167 4.89 2.09 -13.81
C PHE A 167 4.18 3.04 -14.76
N ASP A 168 4.23 2.75 -16.06
CA ASP A 168 3.50 3.47 -17.09
C ASP A 168 2.22 2.72 -17.45
N VAL A 169 1.11 3.21 -16.92
CA VAL A 169 -0.21 2.59 -17.08
C VAL A 169 -0.77 2.90 -18.47
N ARG A 170 -0.49 4.08 -19.00
CA ARG A 170 -0.98 4.54 -20.31
C ARG A 170 -0.32 3.76 -21.45
N ASN A 171 0.99 3.55 -21.35
CA ASN A 171 1.78 2.83 -22.35
C ASN A 171 1.97 1.35 -22.00
N ALA A 172 1.19 0.82 -21.06
CA ALA A 172 1.19 -0.61 -20.77
C ALA A 172 0.88 -1.41 -22.04
N ASN A 173 1.45 -2.61 -22.15
CA ASN A 173 1.21 -3.48 -23.29
C ASN A 173 -0.30 -3.80 -23.45
N LEU A 174 -0.72 -4.21 -24.65
CA LEU A 174 -2.14 -4.42 -24.97
C LEU A 174 -2.84 -5.38 -23.98
N ALA A 175 -2.12 -6.41 -23.55
CA ALA A 175 -2.62 -7.39 -22.60
C ALA A 175 -2.94 -6.74 -21.24
N ALA A 176 -1.98 -6.01 -20.67
CA ALA A 176 -2.14 -5.28 -19.42
C ALA A 176 -3.28 -4.25 -19.50
N ARG A 177 -3.39 -3.49 -20.60
CA ARG A 177 -4.43 -2.47 -20.80
C ARG A 177 -5.85 -3.02 -20.71
N GLN A 178 -6.10 -4.25 -21.15
CA GLN A 178 -7.43 -4.86 -21.05
C GLN A 178 -7.83 -5.17 -19.60
N TRP A 179 -6.89 -5.69 -18.81
CA TRP A 179 -7.16 -5.95 -17.39
C TRP A 179 -7.26 -4.64 -16.59
N LEU A 180 -6.39 -3.67 -16.90
CA LEU A 180 -6.43 -2.33 -16.30
C LEU A 180 -7.75 -1.60 -16.58
N ARG A 181 -8.35 -1.76 -17.77
CA ARG A 181 -9.70 -1.23 -18.05
C ARG A 181 -10.78 -1.75 -17.09
N LYS A 182 -10.73 -3.03 -16.71
CA LYS A 182 -11.65 -3.58 -15.70
C LYS A 182 -11.43 -2.96 -14.32
N CYS A 183 -10.18 -2.61 -13.99
CA CYS A 183 -9.86 -1.89 -12.76
C CYS A 183 -10.38 -0.44 -12.83
N GLN A 184 -10.30 0.21 -14.00
CA GLN A 184 -10.83 1.56 -14.25
C GLN A 184 -12.34 1.63 -14.07
N GLU A 185 -13.07 0.65 -14.62
CA GLU A 185 -14.53 0.53 -14.48
C GLU A 185 -14.95 0.50 -13.00
N GLU A 186 -14.22 -0.25 -12.17
CA GLU A 186 -14.48 -0.36 -10.73
C GLU A 186 -14.01 0.87 -9.93
N LEU A 187 -12.91 1.49 -10.36
CA LEU A 187 -12.41 2.74 -9.78
C LEU A 187 -13.41 3.89 -10.02
N GLY A 188 -14.12 3.89 -11.15
CA GLY A 188 -15.04 4.95 -11.55
C GLY A 188 -14.35 6.27 -11.89
N ARG A 189 -13.04 6.22 -12.19
CA ARG A 189 -12.18 7.37 -12.57
C ARG A 189 -11.13 6.94 -13.57
N ASP A 190 -10.52 7.90 -14.25
CA ASP A 190 -9.37 7.64 -15.12
C ASP A 190 -8.20 7.05 -14.34
N LEU A 191 -7.50 6.08 -14.94
CA LEU A 191 -6.28 5.54 -14.32
C LEU A 191 -5.17 6.59 -14.29
N PRO A 192 -4.28 6.58 -13.28
CA PRO A 192 -3.10 7.44 -13.30
C PRO A 192 -2.21 7.10 -14.49
N SER A 193 -1.75 8.10 -15.25
CA SER A 193 -0.87 7.88 -16.41
C SER A 193 0.40 7.13 -16.03
N THR A 194 1.07 7.59 -14.97
CA THR A 194 2.30 7.01 -14.44
C THR A 194 2.34 7.13 -12.93
N TYR A 195 3.01 6.18 -12.28
CA TYR A 195 3.39 6.28 -10.87
C TYR A 195 4.71 5.57 -10.60
N LYS A 196 5.24 5.74 -9.39
CA LYS A 196 6.43 5.05 -8.92
C LYS A 196 6.08 4.20 -7.71
N ALA A 197 6.62 2.99 -7.61
CA ALA A 197 6.44 2.12 -6.45
C ALA A 197 7.70 1.31 -6.14
N HIS A 198 7.87 0.95 -4.88
CA HIS A 198 8.84 -0.08 -4.45
C HIS A 198 8.25 -0.93 -3.32
N LEU A 199 8.68 -2.19 -3.25
CA LEU A 199 8.33 -3.07 -2.12
C LEU A 199 9.29 -2.73 -0.99
N SER A 200 8.78 -2.02 0.02
CA SER A 200 9.59 -1.45 1.10
C SER A 200 9.65 -2.34 2.35
N GLY A 201 8.68 -3.23 2.49
CA GLY A 201 8.65 -4.22 3.57
C GLY A 201 8.05 -5.54 3.08
N HIS A 202 8.68 -6.65 3.47
CA HIS A 202 8.15 -7.99 3.28
C HIS A 202 8.57 -8.85 4.45
N TYR A 203 7.61 -9.50 5.11
CA TYR A 203 7.92 -10.43 6.19
C TYR A 203 6.97 -11.61 6.17
N ARG A 204 7.52 -12.77 6.56
CA ARG A 204 6.81 -14.03 6.69
C ARG A 204 7.25 -14.68 8.00
N THR A 205 6.30 -15.10 8.81
CA THR A 205 6.55 -15.61 10.18
C THR A 205 7.15 -17.00 10.23
N GLY A 206 7.07 -17.78 9.14
CA GLY A 206 7.66 -19.12 9.04
C GLY A 206 7.60 -19.67 7.63
N HIS A 207 8.01 -20.93 7.43
CA HIS A 207 8.05 -21.57 6.09
C HIS A 207 6.82 -22.41 5.73
N GLY A 208 5.84 -22.54 6.63
CA GLY A 208 4.59 -23.27 6.39
C GLY A 208 3.54 -22.48 5.61
N ASP A 209 2.61 -23.18 4.97
CA ASP A 209 1.50 -22.59 4.20
C ASP A 209 0.55 -21.71 5.02
N GLY A 210 0.40 -22.05 6.30
CA GLY A 210 -0.41 -21.29 7.26
C GLY A 210 0.30 -20.09 7.90
N ALA A 211 1.58 -19.87 7.60
CA ALA A 211 2.32 -18.74 8.15
C ALA A 211 1.72 -17.40 7.69
N CYS A 212 1.65 -16.41 8.58
CA CYS A 212 1.27 -15.05 8.20
C CYS A 212 2.38 -14.40 7.35
N GLU A 213 1.95 -13.71 6.30
CA GLU A 213 2.83 -12.99 5.38
C GLU A 213 2.27 -11.59 5.13
N VAL A 214 3.15 -10.60 5.09
CA VAL A 214 2.82 -9.18 4.90
C VAL A 214 3.73 -8.58 3.84
N TYR A 215 3.13 -7.87 2.89
CA TYR A 215 3.80 -7.06 1.88
C TYR A 215 3.41 -5.59 2.04
N ILE A 216 4.40 -4.70 1.95
CA ILE A 216 4.22 -3.25 2.09
C ILE A 216 4.87 -2.55 0.91
N TRP A 217 4.03 -2.01 0.03
CA TRP A 217 4.48 -1.16 -1.08
C TRP A 217 4.32 0.31 -0.73
N VAL A 218 5.38 1.07 -0.95
CA VAL A 218 5.32 2.53 -0.90
C VAL A 218 5.25 3.05 -2.33
N THR A 219 4.36 4.00 -2.55
CA THR A 219 4.05 4.54 -3.87
C THR A 219 4.12 6.06 -3.87
N LYS A 220 4.50 6.61 -5.02
CA LYS A 220 4.64 8.05 -5.24
C LYS A 220 4.03 8.39 -6.59
N ARG A 221 3.29 9.50 -6.62
CA ARG A 221 2.87 10.14 -7.86
C ARG A 221 4.01 11.02 -8.38
N PRO A 222 4.44 10.86 -9.64
CA PRO A 222 5.33 11.80 -10.31
C PRO A 222 4.68 13.18 -10.28
N GLN A 223 5.32 14.12 -9.60
CA GLN A 223 4.90 15.51 -9.66
C GLN A 223 5.36 16.05 -11.00
N GLY A 224 4.41 16.48 -11.83
CA GLY A 224 4.75 17.22 -13.05
C GLY A 224 5.47 18.51 -12.65
N TRP A 225 6.47 18.91 -13.43
CA TRP A 225 7.25 20.14 -13.26
C TRP A 225 6.41 21.44 -13.24
N GLY A 226 5.09 21.37 -13.48
CA GLY A 226 4.16 22.50 -13.35
C GLY A 226 3.43 22.62 -12.00
N SER A 227 3.80 21.81 -11.00
CA SER A 227 3.14 21.78 -9.67
C SER A 227 4.06 22.15 -8.50
N PHE A 228 5.20 22.79 -8.79
CA PHE A 228 5.89 23.55 -7.75
C PHE A 228 5.00 24.75 -7.40
N ASP A 229 4.20 24.61 -6.33
CA ASP A 229 3.57 25.73 -5.68
C ASP A 229 4.55 26.30 -4.66
N PRO A 230 5.22 27.44 -4.94
CA PRO A 230 6.14 28.07 -3.99
C PRO A 230 5.45 28.49 -2.68
N ASN A 231 4.11 28.47 -2.61
CA ASN A 231 3.35 28.78 -1.41
C ASN A 231 3.06 27.55 -0.53
N ILE A 232 3.38 26.33 -0.99
CA ILE A 232 3.46 25.18 -0.08
C ILE A 232 4.70 25.40 0.76
N GLN A 233 4.49 25.94 1.97
CA GLN A 233 5.55 26.14 2.94
C GLN A 233 6.22 24.79 3.23
N TRP A 234 7.43 24.64 2.70
CA TRP A 234 8.44 23.79 3.30
C TRP A 234 8.65 24.34 4.70
N GLY A 235 8.12 23.66 5.71
CA GLY A 235 8.21 24.13 7.09
C GLY A 235 9.66 24.48 7.40
N PRO A 236 10.01 25.75 7.70
CA PRO A 236 11.32 26.04 8.23
C PRO A 236 11.41 25.34 9.60
N ALA A 237 12.59 24.81 9.90
CA ALA A 237 12.96 24.55 11.28
C ALA A 237 12.81 25.90 12.01
N ALA A 238 11.71 26.08 12.73
CA ALA A 238 11.56 27.22 13.60
C ALA A 238 12.69 27.11 14.62
N ALA A 239 13.71 27.97 14.45
CA ALA A 239 14.63 28.32 15.49
C ALA A 239 13.80 28.78 16.69
N SER A 240 13.89 28.06 17.80
CA SER A 240 13.25 28.44 19.06
C SER A 240 13.94 29.70 19.60
N PRO A 241 13.21 30.70 20.10
CA PRO A 241 13.73 31.59 21.14
C PRO A 241 13.92 30.81 22.46
#